data_AF-A0A4Y9A777-F1
#
_entry.id   AF-A0A4Y9A777-F1
#
_cell.length_a   1.000
_cell.length_b   1.000
_cell.length_c   1.000
_cell.angle_alpha   90.00
_cell.angle_beta   90.00
_cell.angle_gamma   90.00
#
_symmetry.space_group_name_H-M   'P 1'
#
loop_
_entity.id
_entity.type
_entity.pdbx_description
1 polymer ?
#
loop_
_entity_poly.entity_id
_entity_poly.type
_entity_poly.pdbx_seq_one_letter_code
_entity_poly.pdbx_strand_id
1 'polypeptide(L)'
;MRMKDKLLANVEAVKQGDNAFEAFKKRFFTVMGDQLDMTDDQLRQIYDGMSPTIETSIYAEMEEVLAAIRNAYHALVNWVTEETAKASEKHGDQSDKHANVGTLGSHRSFSKHKQPNHPVTDTDEKQSKGESSKQDAIQRYMSDEKSFKRFVTHVVTNYQSLPKQRIEVLVFKHEGYQHLELTLFGETFIQQYGFRTAYHLHNELMKAFHTTFDDLLAKGTVLTSDQAIQEQVLAPVLKRFEAKIVVKVGDDDEQAESL
;
A
#
# COMPACT_ATOMS: atom_id res chain seq x y z
N MET A 1 -47.38 -20.68 -42.50
CA MET A 1 -45.91 -20.47 -42.49
C MET A 1 -45.71 -18.95 -42.57
N ARG A 2 -45.13 -18.22 -41.61
CA ARG A 2 -44.18 -18.54 -40.52
C ARG A 2 -44.50 -17.71 -39.26
N MET A 3 -44.72 -18.38 -38.13
CA MET A 3 -44.57 -17.80 -36.77
C MET A 3 -43.11 -17.52 -36.40
N LYS A 4 -42.16 -17.71 -37.32
CA LYS A 4 -40.73 -17.52 -37.07
C LYS A 4 -40.29 -16.06 -37.15
N ASP A 5 -41.07 -15.20 -37.80
CA ASP A 5 -40.66 -13.82 -38.07
C ASP A 5 -41.05 -12.84 -36.95
N LYS A 6 -41.81 -13.30 -35.94
CA LYS A 6 -42.16 -12.51 -34.74
C LYS A 6 -41.37 -12.86 -33.48
N LEU A 7 -40.55 -13.91 -33.52
CA LEU A 7 -39.70 -14.31 -32.39
C LEU A 7 -38.29 -13.68 -32.43
N LEU A 8 -37.94 -12.96 -33.50
CA LEU A 8 -36.62 -12.32 -33.65
C LEU A 8 -36.63 -10.81 -33.36
N ALA A 9 -37.78 -10.22 -33.05
CA ALA A 9 -37.89 -8.78 -32.77
C ALA A 9 -37.84 -8.42 -31.27
N ASN A 10 -37.90 -9.41 -30.37
CA ASN A 10 -37.93 -9.21 -28.91
C ASN A 10 -36.71 -9.76 -28.17
N VAL A 11 -35.66 -10.17 -28.89
CA VAL A 11 -34.35 -10.24 -28.27
C VAL A 11 -33.82 -8.82 -28.35
N GLU A 12 -34.13 -8.00 -27.33
CA GLU A 12 -33.23 -6.92 -26.96
C GLU A 12 -31.84 -7.55 -26.99
N ALA A 13 -31.03 -7.10 -27.95
CA ALA A 13 -29.64 -7.46 -28.01
C ALA A 13 -29.00 -6.87 -26.76
N VAL A 14 -29.15 -7.57 -25.63
CA VAL A 14 -28.33 -7.37 -24.45
C VAL A 14 -26.92 -7.51 -24.99
N LYS A 15 -26.24 -6.37 -25.12
CA LYS A 15 -24.92 -6.33 -25.74
C LYS A 15 -24.08 -7.31 -24.95
N GLN A 16 -23.35 -8.17 -25.64
CA GLN A 16 -22.51 -9.18 -24.98
C GLN A 16 -21.55 -8.54 -23.94
N GLY A 17 -21.22 -7.25 -24.11
CA GLY A 17 -20.48 -6.40 -23.17
C GLY A 17 -21.21 -5.99 -21.89
N ASP A 18 -22.55 -5.97 -21.87
CA ASP A 18 -23.33 -5.67 -20.66
C ASP A 18 -23.36 -6.90 -19.73
N ASN A 19 -23.50 -8.11 -20.29
CA ASN A 19 -23.44 -9.35 -19.52
C ASN A 19 -22.05 -9.61 -18.91
N ALA A 20 -20.99 -9.31 -19.67
CA ALA A 20 -19.61 -9.44 -19.20
C ALA A 20 -19.31 -8.49 -18.04
N PHE A 21 -19.78 -7.24 -18.13
CA PHE A 21 -19.66 -6.26 -17.05
C PHE A 21 -20.46 -6.66 -15.81
N GLU A 22 -21.70 -7.13 -15.97
CA GLU A 22 -22.51 -7.60 -14.83
C GLU A 22 -21.87 -8.81 -14.11
N ALA A 23 -21.25 -9.73 -14.85
CA ALA A 23 -20.50 -10.83 -14.28
C ALA A 23 -19.27 -10.34 -13.50
N PHE A 24 -18.52 -9.40 -14.06
CA PHE A 24 -17.41 -8.74 -13.38
C PHE A 24 -17.88 -8.06 -12.08
N LYS A 25 -18.93 -7.23 -12.15
CA LYS A 25 -19.51 -6.53 -11.00
C LYS A 25 -19.90 -7.48 -9.88
N LYS A 26 -20.65 -8.54 -10.20
CA LYS A 26 -21.06 -9.55 -9.22
C LYS A 26 -19.86 -10.22 -8.55
N ARG A 27 -18.83 -10.56 -9.33
CA ARG A 27 -17.63 -11.21 -8.80
C ARG A 27 -16.77 -10.26 -7.97
N PHE A 28 -16.65 -9.00 -8.39
CA PHE A 28 -16.00 -7.94 -7.62
C PHE A 28 -16.57 -7.86 -6.21
N PHE A 29 -17.90 -7.72 -6.06
CA PHE A 29 -18.52 -7.65 -4.74
C PHE A 29 -18.36 -8.94 -3.93
N THR A 30 -18.26 -10.10 -4.59
CA THR A 30 -18.00 -11.38 -3.92
C THR A 30 -16.58 -11.44 -3.34
N VAL A 31 -15.59 -10.88 -4.03
CA VAL A 31 -14.16 -10.98 -3.65
C VAL A 31 -13.72 -9.82 -2.76
N MET A 32 -14.15 -8.60 -3.07
CA MET A 32 -13.76 -7.39 -2.34
C MET A 32 -14.67 -7.13 -1.14
N GLY A 33 -15.89 -7.68 -1.11
CA GLY A 33 -16.87 -7.42 -0.06
C GLY A 33 -17.10 -5.92 0.13
N ASP A 34 -17.13 -5.49 1.39
CA ASP A 34 -17.37 -4.10 1.79
C ASP A 34 -16.07 -3.27 1.89
N GLN A 35 -14.94 -3.78 1.36
CA GLN A 35 -13.64 -3.10 1.47
C GLN A 35 -13.53 -1.85 0.59
N LEU A 36 -14.31 -1.80 -0.49
CA LEU A 36 -14.37 -0.71 -1.45
C LEU A 36 -15.83 -0.49 -1.87
N ASP A 37 -16.43 0.58 -1.36
CA ASP A 37 -17.75 1.02 -1.81
C ASP A 37 -17.59 1.83 -3.11
N MET A 38 -17.76 1.13 -4.24
CA MET A 38 -17.63 1.71 -5.57
C MET A 38 -18.99 1.84 -6.25
N THR A 39 -19.20 2.96 -6.94
CA THR A 39 -20.35 3.13 -7.81
C THR A 39 -20.24 2.24 -9.06
N ASP A 40 -21.38 1.94 -9.70
CA ASP A 40 -21.39 1.23 -10.98
C ASP A 40 -20.51 1.94 -12.03
N ASP A 41 -20.47 3.27 -12.03
CA ASP A 41 -19.61 4.07 -12.93
C ASP A 41 -18.12 3.87 -12.64
N GLN A 42 -17.72 3.78 -11.37
CA GLN A 42 -16.32 3.50 -10.99
C GLN A 42 -15.93 2.07 -11.38
N LEU A 43 -16.81 1.09 -11.11
CA LEU A 43 -16.60 -0.29 -11.55
C LEU A 43 -16.51 -0.39 -13.06
N ARG A 44 -17.33 0.37 -13.78
CA ARG A 44 -17.31 0.47 -15.24
C ARG A 44 -15.98 1.01 -15.74
N GLN A 45 -15.44 2.06 -15.12
CA GLN A 45 -14.13 2.61 -15.48
C GLN A 45 -12.99 1.61 -15.27
N ILE A 46 -13.01 0.83 -14.19
CA ILE A 46 -12.02 -0.23 -13.97
C ILE A 46 -12.14 -1.30 -15.05
N TYR A 47 -13.36 -1.79 -15.29
CA TYR A 47 -13.64 -2.79 -16.32
C TYR A 47 -13.18 -2.32 -17.71
N ASP A 48 -13.56 -1.11 -18.11
CA ASP A 48 -13.22 -0.53 -19.41
C ASP A 48 -11.71 -0.24 -19.52
N GLY A 49 -11.03 0.03 -18.41
CA GLY A 49 -9.58 0.19 -18.36
C GLY A 49 -8.83 -1.10 -18.66
N MET A 50 -9.32 -2.24 -18.15
CA MET A 50 -8.69 -3.56 -18.35
C MET A 50 -9.19 -4.29 -19.59
N SER A 51 -10.41 -4.04 -20.04
CA SER A 51 -11.02 -4.78 -21.15
C SER A 51 -10.17 -4.82 -22.43
N PRO A 52 -9.43 -3.75 -22.83
CA PRO A 52 -8.55 -3.79 -23.99
C PRO A 52 -7.33 -4.70 -23.83
N THR A 53 -6.96 -5.04 -22.59
CA THR A 53 -5.76 -5.82 -22.26
C THR A 53 -6.06 -7.29 -22.01
N ILE A 54 -7.33 -7.67 -21.91
CA ILE A 54 -7.77 -9.05 -21.75
C ILE A 54 -7.60 -9.76 -23.10
N GLU A 55 -6.80 -10.82 -23.13
CA GLU A 55 -6.44 -11.52 -24.37
C GLU A 55 -7.52 -12.51 -24.81
N THR A 56 -8.26 -13.09 -23.86
CA THR A 56 -9.22 -14.17 -24.13
C THR A 56 -10.65 -13.74 -23.84
N SER A 57 -11.05 -13.69 -22.57
CA SER A 57 -12.35 -13.21 -22.11
C SER A 57 -12.27 -12.87 -20.62
N ILE A 58 -13.10 -11.92 -20.18
CA ILE A 58 -13.19 -11.58 -18.75
C ILE A 58 -13.53 -12.80 -17.88
N TYR A 59 -14.26 -13.78 -18.42
CA TYR A 59 -14.61 -14.99 -17.67
C TYR A 59 -13.40 -15.89 -17.41
N ALA A 60 -12.48 -15.96 -18.37
CA ALA A 60 -11.27 -16.78 -18.26
C ALA A 60 -10.22 -16.12 -17.36
N GLU A 61 -10.15 -14.79 -17.39
CA GLU A 61 -9.10 -14.01 -16.72
C GLU A 61 -9.60 -13.32 -15.44
N MET A 62 -10.81 -13.65 -15.01
CA MET A 62 -11.52 -13.01 -13.87
C MET A 62 -10.68 -13.02 -12.59
N GLU A 63 -10.01 -14.14 -12.27
CA GLU A 63 -9.23 -14.26 -11.05
C GLU A 63 -7.98 -13.38 -11.07
N GLU A 64 -7.33 -13.25 -12.23
CA GLU A 64 -6.15 -12.41 -12.41
C GLU A 64 -6.54 -10.93 -12.34
N VAL A 65 -7.66 -10.56 -12.97
CA VAL A 65 -8.25 -9.23 -12.88
C VAL A 65 -8.56 -8.85 -11.42
N LEU A 66 -9.21 -9.74 -10.67
CA LEU A 66 -9.57 -9.48 -9.28
C LEU A 66 -8.33 -9.47 -8.37
N ALA A 67 -7.33 -10.30 -8.66
CA ALA A 67 -6.05 -10.24 -7.98
C ALA A 67 -5.36 -8.89 -8.21
N ALA A 68 -5.41 -8.36 -9.44
CA ALA A 68 -4.84 -7.06 -9.76
C ALA A 68 -5.53 -5.92 -9.00
N ILE A 69 -6.87 -5.95 -8.92
CA ILE A 69 -7.68 -5.01 -8.13
C ILE A 69 -7.33 -5.09 -6.64
N ARG A 70 -7.29 -6.30 -6.06
CA ARG A 70 -6.95 -6.50 -4.65
C ARG A 70 -5.54 -6.00 -4.32
N ASN A 71 -4.58 -6.26 -5.20
CA ASN A 71 -3.21 -5.79 -5.02
C ASN A 71 -3.12 -4.25 -5.09
N ALA A 72 -3.86 -3.63 -6.01
CA ALA A 72 -3.97 -2.16 -6.08
C ALA A 72 -4.64 -1.58 -4.82
N TYR A 73 -5.64 -2.27 -4.26
CA TYR A 73 -6.26 -1.87 -3.00
C TYR A 73 -5.26 -1.89 -1.83
N HIS A 74 -4.41 -2.92 -1.73
CA HIS A 74 -3.36 -2.94 -0.72
C HIS A 74 -2.35 -1.79 -0.90
N ALA A 75 -2.00 -1.43 -2.14
CA ALA A 75 -1.17 -0.27 -2.41
C ALA A 75 -1.85 1.05 -1.99
N LEU A 76 -3.13 1.21 -2.33
CA LEU A 76 -3.97 2.34 -1.91
C LEU A 76 -3.97 2.52 -0.38
N VAL A 77 -4.21 1.44 0.35
CA VAL A 77 -4.19 1.45 1.81
C VAL A 77 -2.87 1.98 2.33
N ASN A 78 -1.74 1.58 1.74
CA ASN A 78 -0.43 2.06 2.12
C ASN A 78 -0.25 3.56 1.80
N TRP A 79 -0.66 4.03 0.62
CA TRP A 79 -0.57 5.44 0.25
C TRP A 79 -1.34 6.35 1.21
N VAL A 80 -2.59 5.99 1.52
CA VAL A 80 -3.43 6.76 2.46
C VAL A 80 -2.82 6.77 3.87
N THR A 81 -2.27 5.64 4.32
CA THR A 81 -1.63 5.55 5.64
C THR A 81 -0.34 6.39 5.71
N GLU A 82 0.45 6.43 4.63
CA GLU A 82 1.67 7.24 4.59
C GLU A 82 1.38 8.74 4.45
N GLU A 83 0.35 9.13 3.70
CA GLU A 83 -0.08 10.52 3.58
C GLU A 83 -0.60 11.08 4.91
N THR A 84 -1.40 10.29 5.63
CA THR A 84 -1.89 10.66 6.96
C THR A 84 -0.76 10.77 8.00
N ALA A 85 0.22 9.85 7.97
CA ALA A 85 1.40 9.95 8.83
C ALA A 85 2.20 11.24 8.60
N LYS A 86 2.50 11.56 7.33
CA LYS A 86 3.24 12.78 6.96
C LYS A 86 2.51 14.07 7.33
N ALA A 87 1.17 14.07 7.28
CA ALA A 87 0.37 15.22 7.70
C ALA A 87 0.42 15.43 9.23
N SER A 88 0.48 14.34 10.00
CA SER A 88 0.57 14.40 11.46
C SER A 88 1.93 14.88 11.97
N GLU A 89 3.03 14.50 11.31
CA GLU A 89 4.39 14.95 11.66
C GLU A 89 4.57 16.47 11.46
N LYS A 90 3.91 17.06 10.45
CA LYS A 90 3.95 18.51 10.22
C LYS A 90 3.19 19.34 11.27
N HIS A 91 2.28 18.74 12.03
CA HIS A 91 1.50 19.42 13.05
C HIS A 91 2.07 19.29 14.47
N GLY A 92 3.07 18.43 14.70
CA GLY A 92 3.70 18.23 16.00
C GLY A 92 4.71 19.31 16.42
N ASP A 93 5.19 20.13 15.49
CA ASP A 93 6.34 21.04 15.72
C ASP A 93 5.93 22.50 16.07
N GLN A 94 4.65 22.77 16.31
CA GLN A 94 4.14 24.12 16.65
C GLN A 94 3.37 24.21 17.97
N SER A 95 3.28 23.13 18.75
CA SER A 95 2.53 23.10 20.02
C SER A 95 3.44 22.80 21.21
N ASP A 96 4.47 23.62 21.45
CA ASP A 96 5.13 23.67 22.77
C ASP A 96 5.87 25.00 23.00
N LYS A 97 5.23 26.12 22.68
CA LYS A 97 5.57 27.42 23.25
C LYS A 97 4.28 28.19 23.48
N HIS A 98 3.70 28.03 24.66
CA HIS A 98 3.04 29.07 25.46
C HIS A 98 2.16 28.42 26.54
N ALA A 99 2.73 28.22 27.73
CA ALA A 99 1.97 28.33 28.97
C ALA A 99 2.87 28.89 30.07
N ASN A 100 2.53 30.11 30.48
CA ASN A 100 3.14 30.89 31.53
C ASN A 100 3.07 30.20 32.89
N VAL A 101 4.14 30.38 33.66
CA VAL A 101 4.18 30.89 35.04
C VAL A 101 2.89 30.74 35.86
N GLY A 102 2.97 29.93 36.93
CA GLY A 102 1.94 29.87 37.96
C GLY A 102 2.28 28.98 39.15
N THR A 103 3.05 29.52 40.10
CA THR A 103 3.02 29.27 41.56
C THR A 103 3.27 27.87 42.15
N LEU A 104 4.31 27.85 42.99
CA LEU A 104 4.57 26.97 44.13
C LEU A 104 3.31 26.67 44.96
N GLY A 105 3.08 25.38 45.26
CA GLY A 105 2.06 24.91 46.20
C GLY A 105 2.34 23.48 46.65
N SER A 106 2.86 23.36 47.87
CA SER A 106 3.23 22.14 48.58
C SER A 106 2.03 21.23 48.90
N HIS A 107 2.21 19.90 48.80
CA HIS A 107 2.03 18.90 49.88
C HIS A 107 1.62 17.49 49.39
N ARG A 108 2.40 16.51 49.83
CA ARG A 108 2.06 15.07 49.88
C ARG A 108 0.75 14.84 50.64
N SER A 109 -0.05 13.87 50.18
CA SER A 109 -0.91 13.07 51.06
C SER A 109 -1.16 11.69 50.46
N PHE A 110 -0.67 10.67 51.16
CA PHE A 110 -1.06 9.27 51.02
C PHE A 110 -2.36 9.05 51.81
N SER A 111 -3.35 8.31 51.28
CA SER A 111 -4.14 7.32 52.04
C SER A 111 -5.17 6.55 51.19
N LYS A 112 -4.94 5.22 51.11
CA LYS A 112 -5.84 4.06 51.26
C LYS A 112 -7.13 3.88 50.41
N HIS A 113 -7.11 2.73 49.70
CA HIS A 113 -8.16 1.70 49.51
C HIS A 113 -9.65 2.05 49.64
N LYS A 114 -10.38 1.85 48.53
CA LYS A 114 -11.55 0.94 48.45
C LYS A 114 -11.98 0.74 46.97
N GLN A 115 -12.01 -0.51 46.51
CA GLN A 115 -12.92 -0.95 45.44
C GLN A 115 -14.32 -1.17 46.06
N PRO A 116 -15.43 -1.05 45.29
CA PRO A 116 -15.96 -2.22 44.57
C PRO A 116 -16.59 -1.94 43.17
N ASN A 117 -16.48 -2.96 42.31
CA ASN A 117 -17.38 -3.46 41.25
C ASN A 117 -17.75 -2.62 40.00
N HIS A 118 -17.12 -3.02 38.86
CA HIS A 118 -17.53 -3.20 37.44
C HIS A 118 -18.84 -2.57 36.88
N PRO A 119 -18.88 -2.14 35.59
CA PRO A 119 -18.65 -3.01 34.40
C PRO A 119 -17.82 -2.38 33.25
N VAL A 120 -16.99 -3.18 32.54
CA VAL A 120 -17.17 -3.59 31.12
C VAL A 120 -16.45 -2.68 30.11
N THR A 121 -15.32 -3.21 29.62
CA THR A 121 -14.67 -3.03 28.29
C THR A 121 -14.63 -1.64 27.62
N ASP A 122 -13.55 -0.90 27.87
CA ASP A 122 -13.10 0.26 27.06
C ASP A 122 -11.99 -0.12 26.05
N THR A 123 -11.94 -1.38 25.63
CA THR A 123 -10.94 -1.84 24.64
C THR A 123 -11.47 -1.87 23.21
N ASP A 124 -12.79 -1.89 23.01
CA ASP A 124 -13.42 -1.98 21.69
C ASP A 124 -13.61 -0.60 21.01
N GLU A 125 -13.71 0.49 21.77
CA GLU A 125 -13.95 1.83 21.19
C GLU A 125 -12.74 2.41 20.46
N LYS A 126 -11.51 2.07 20.87
CA LYS A 126 -10.30 2.54 20.17
C LYS A 126 -10.04 1.81 18.85
N GLN A 127 -10.47 0.56 18.74
CA GLN A 127 -10.29 -0.24 17.53
C GLN A 127 -11.35 0.13 16.48
N SER A 128 -12.61 0.29 16.90
CA SER A 128 -13.72 0.74 16.06
C SER A 128 -13.51 2.13 15.46
N LYS A 129 -13.03 3.10 16.25
CA LYS A 129 -12.78 4.48 15.79
C LYS A 129 -11.59 4.58 14.82
N GLY A 130 -10.59 3.70 14.97
CA GLY A 130 -9.43 3.62 14.08
C GLY A 130 -9.80 3.06 12.70
N GLU A 131 -10.59 1.98 12.66
CA GLU A 131 -11.04 1.36 11.41
C GLU A 131 -12.00 2.24 10.63
N SER A 132 -12.95 2.91 11.31
CA SER A 132 -13.87 3.85 10.64
C SER A 132 -13.11 5.03 10.01
N SER A 133 -12.10 5.56 10.71
CA SER A 133 -11.29 6.68 10.20
C SER A 133 -10.46 6.30 8.97
N LYS A 134 -10.02 5.05 8.88
CA LYS A 134 -9.26 4.53 7.75
C LYS A 134 -10.14 4.28 6.53
N GLN A 135 -11.33 3.69 6.75
CA GLN A 135 -12.33 3.52 5.70
C GLN A 135 -12.78 4.87 5.13
N ASP A 136 -13.03 5.85 5.99
CA ASP A 136 -13.37 7.21 5.56
C ASP A 136 -12.27 7.83 4.69
N ALA A 137 -11.00 7.66 5.07
CA ALA A 137 -9.87 8.19 4.31
C ALA A 137 -9.73 7.50 2.94
N ILE A 138 -9.92 6.18 2.88
CA ILE A 138 -9.94 5.42 1.63
C ILE A 138 -11.10 5.88 0.74
N GLN A 139 -12.29 6.07 1.31
CA GLN A 139 -13.46 6.50 0.53
C GLN A 139 -13.27 7.92 -0.01
N ARG A 140 -12.70 8.83 0.78
CA ARG A 140 -12.33 10.19 0.31
C ARG A 140 -11.32 10.13 -0.82
N TYR A 141 -10.29 9.29 -0.70
CA TYR A 141 -9.31 9.08 -1.76
C TYR A 141 -9.98 8.58 -3.04
N MET A 142 -10.85 7.58 -2.94
CA MET A 142 -11.54 6.99 -4.10
C MET A 142 -12.59 7.91 -4.72
N SER A 143 -13.09 8.89 -3.96
CA SER A 143 -14.02 9.91 -4.46
C SER A 143 -13.31 11.05 -5.21
N ASP A 144 -12.00 11.23 -5.00
CA ASP A 144 -11.21 12.19 -5.78
C ASP A 144 -10.85 11.60 -7.16
N GLU A 145 -11.24 12.31 -8.22
CA GLU A 145 -11.11 11.85 -9.60
C GLU A 145 -9.66 11.54 -10.00
N LYS A 146 -8.68 12.33 -9.53
CA LYS A 146 -7.26 12.11 -9.86
C LYS A 146 -6.73 10.87 -9.16
N SER A 147 -7.09 10.72 -7.90
CA SER A 147 -6.74 9.59 -7.03
C SER A 147 -7.37 8.30 -7.53
N PHE A 148 -8.64 8.35 -7.95
CA PHE A 148 -9.33 7.24 -8.59
C PHE A 148 -8.69 6.85 -9.92
N LYS A 149 -8.36 7.81 -10.79
CA LYS A 149 -7.61 7.54 -12.03
C LYS A 149 -6.27 6.86 -11.77
N ARG A 150 -5.52 7.33 -10.75
CA ARG A 150 -4.28 6.69 -10.33
C ARG A 150 -4.51 5.24 -9.88
N PHE A 151 -5.59 4.96 -9.15
CA PHE A 151 -5.99 3.61 -8.79
C PHE A 151 -6.29 2.75 -10.02
N VAL A 152 -7.11 3.23 -10.96
CA VAL A 152 -7.42 2.52 -12.22
C VAL A 152 -6.15 2.23 -13.01
N THR A 153 -5.26 3.21 -13.18
CA THR A 153 -3.97 3.03 -13.83
C THR A 153 -3.15 1.94 -13.14
N HIS A 154 -3.09 1.94 -11.81
CA HIS A 154 -2.39 0.89 -11.07
C HIS A 154 -3.02 -0.48 -11.32
N VAL A 155 -4.34 -0.63 -11.29
CA VAL A 155 -5.02 -1.91 -11.55
C VAL A 155 -4.64 -2.47 -12.92
N VAL A 156 -4.81 -1.66 -13.98
CA VAL A 156 -4.53 -2.07 -15.36
C VAL A 156 -3.06 -2.44 -15.54
N THR A 157 -2.16 -1.58 -15.06
CA THR A 157 -0.72 -1.78 -15.21
C THR A 157 -0.25 -3.00 -14.42
N ASN A 158 -0.83 -3.26 -13.25
CA ASN A 158 -0.52 -4.44 -12.44
C ASN A 158 -0.94 -5.73 -13.14
N TYR A 159 -2.12 -5.74 -13.75
CA TYR A 159 -2.61 -6.89 -14.51
C TYR A 159 -1.70 -7.23 -15.70
N GLN A 160 -1.15 -6.21 -16.38
CA GLN A 160 -0.22 -6.39 -17.49
C GLN A 160 1.22 -6.72 -17.06
N SER A 161 1.55 -6.58 -15.77
CA SER A 161 2.91 -6.73 -15.26
C SER A 161 3.13 -8.12 -14.66
N LEU A 162 4.40 -8.49 -14.52
CA LEU A 162 4.75 -9.63 -13.68
C LEU A 162 4.30 -9.38 -12.23
N PRO A 163 3.91 -10.44 -11.50
CA PRO A 163 3.39 -10.31 -10.15
C PRO A 163 4.45 -9.72 -9.20
N LYS A 164 4.03 -8.91 -8.24
CA LYS A 164 4.90 -8.27 -7.23
C LYS A 164 5.80 -9.27 -6.49
N GLN A 165 5.31 -10.49 -6.25
CA GLN A 165 6.06 -11.60 -5.64
C GLN A 165 7.34 -11.94 -6.41
N ARG A 166 7.45 -11.52 -7.68
CA ARG A 166 8.67 -11.69 -8.46
C ARG A 166 9.86 -10.96 -7.85
N ILE A 167 9.62 -9.86 -7.11
CA ILE A 167 10.66 -9.17 -6.33
C ILE A 167 11.33 -10.15 -5.36
N GLU A 168 10.55 -10.94 -4.62
CA GLU A 168 11.06 -11.89 -3.63
C GLU A 168 11.99 -12.92 -4.28
N VAL A 169 11.68 -13.34 -5.52
CA VAL A 169 12.53 -14.29 -6.26
C VAL A 169 13.82 -13.65 -6.78
N LEU A 170 13.73 -12.40 -7.24
CA LEU A 170 14.85 -11.70 -7.88
C LEU A 170 15.84 -11.15 -6.87
N VAL A 171 15.36 -10.66 -5.72
CA VAL A 171 16.18 -10.04 -4.67
C VAL A 171 17.30 -10.97 -4.21
N PHE A 172 17.00 -12.24 -3.88
CA PHE A 172 18.02 -13.17 -3.38
C PHE A 172 19.12 -13.50 -4.39
N LYS A 173 18.88 -13.27 -5.69
CA LYS A 173 19.86 -13.50 -6.77
C LYS A 173 20.57 -12.23 -7.22
N HIS A 174 20.17 -11.08 -6.71
CA HIS A 174 20.72 -9.80 -7.13
C HIS A 174 22.02 -9.51 -6.37
N GLU A 175 23.14 -9.41 -7.08
CA GLU A 175 24.47 -9.23 -6.48
C GLU A 175 24.56 -8.01 -5.56
N GLY A 176 24.00 -6.87 -5.98
CA GLY A 176 23.96 -5.66 -5.14
C GLY A 176 23.17 -5.84 -3.83
N TYR A 177 22.13 -6.68 -3.83
CA TYR A 177 21.39 -6.97 -2.61
C TYR A 177 22.20 -7.86 -1.68
N GLN A 178 22.85 -8.91 -2.22
CA GLN A 178 23.72 -9.80 -1.45
C GLN A 178 24.88 -9.03 -0.81
N HIS A 179 25.49 -8.10 -1.56
CA HIS A 179 26.54 -7.22 -1.04
C HIS A 179 26.03 -6.35 0.12
N LEU A 180 24.84 -5.78 -0.03
CA LEU A 180 24.23 -4.94 1.00
C LEU A 180 23.86 -5.75 2.25
N GLU A 181 23.32 -6.96 2.10
CA GLU A 181 23.07 -7.87 3.24
C GLU A 181 24.36 -8.20 4.00
N LEU A 182 25.43 -8.57 3.29
CA LEU A 182 26.73 -8.84 3.90
C LEU A 182 27.27 -7.61 4.65
N THR A 183 26.99 -6.41 4.13
CA THR A 183 27.39 -5.16 4.78
C THR A 183 26.58 -4.91 6.05
N LEU A 184 25.25 -5.01 5.98
CA LEU A 184 24.36 -4.76 7.13
C LEU A 184 24.54 -5.78 8.26
N PHE A 185 24.71 -7.05 7.91
CA PHE A 185 24.82 -8.14 8.88
C PHE A 185 26.27 -8.60 9.09
N GLY A 186 27.23 -7.87 8.54
CA GLY A 186 28.65 -8.07 8.78
C GLY A 186 29.06 -7.65 10.19
N GLU A 187 30.16 -8.23 10.68
CA GLU A 187 30.66 -8.01 12.05
C GLU A 187 30.86 -6.52 12.38
N THR A 188 31.46 -5.75 11.47
CA THR A 188 31.73 -4.33 11.66
C THR A 188 30.45 -3.52 11.91
N PHE A 189 29.46 -3.64 11.02
CA PHE A 189 28.21 -2.88 11.13
C PHE A 189 27.41 -3.30 12.37
N ILE A 190 27.40 -4.60 12.68
CA ILE A 190 26.68 -5.13 13.85
C ILE A 190 27.34 -4.68 15.16
N GLN A 191 28.67 -4.65 15.24
CA GLN A 191 29.37 -4.14 16.43
C GLN A 191 29.11 -2.65 16.64
N GLN A 192 29.07 -1.86 15.57
CA GLN A 192 28.88 -0.41 15.63
C GLN A 192 27.42 -0.01 15.90
N TYR A 193 26.46 -0.59 15.18
CA TYR A 193 25.06 -0.14 15.18
C TYR A 193 24.08 -1.14 15.79
N GLY A 194 24.51 -2.36 16.05
CA GLY A 194 23.68 -3.43 16.59
C GLY A 194 22.76 -4.11 15.55
N PHE A 195 22.44 -5.37 15.83
CA PHE A 195 21.57 -6.19 14.97
C PHE A 195 20.18 -5.59 14.75
N ARG A 196 19.60 -4.94 15.77
CA ARG A 196 18.29 -4.31 15.66
C ARG A 196 18.26 -3.25 14.56
N THR A 197 19.33 -2.46 14.44
CA THR A 197 19.45 -1.41 13.42
C THR A 197 19.60 -2.03 12.04
N ALA A 198 20.47 -3.04 11.89
CA ALA A 198 20.63 -3.78 10.63
C ALA A 198 19.30 -4.39 10.16
N TYR A 199 18.58 -5.07 11.06
CA TYR A 199 17.28 -5.66 10.76
C TYR A 199 16.22 -4.62 10.37
N HIS A 200 16.21 -3.46 11.04
CA HIS A 200 15.30 -2.38 10.69
C HIS A 200 15.60 -1.82 9.30
N LEU A 201 16.88 -1.55 8.97
CA LEU A 201 17.29 -1.08 7.64
C LEU A 201 16.95 -2.09 6.55
N HIS A 202 17.13 -3.39 6.82
CA HIS A 202 16.74 -4.45 5.91
C HIS A 202 15.21 -4.46 5.65
N ASN A 203 14.40 -4.32 6.69
CA ASN A 203 12.94 -4.23 6.52
C ASN A 203 12.52 -2.96 5.75
N GLU A 204 13.17 -1.82 5.99
CA GLU A 204 12.95 -0.62 5.21
C GLU A 204 13.33 -0.82 3.73
N LEU A 205 14.41 -1.55 3.45
CA LEU A 205 14.83 -1.89 2.10
C LEU A 205 13.77 -2.74 1.38
N MET A 206 13.30 -3.81 2.03
CA MET A 206 12.25 -4.67 1.46
C MET A 206 10.96 -3.90 1.22
N LYS A 207 10.56 -3.04 2.18
CA LYS A 207 9.42 -2.14 1.99
C LYS A 207 9.64 -1.21 0.79
N ALA A 208 10.83 -0.63 0.65
CA ALA A 208 11.16 0.29 -0.43
C ALA A 208 11.08 -0.38 -1.81
N PHE A 209 11.45 -1.66 -1.96
CA PHE A 209 11.23 -2.39 -3.21
C PHE A 209 9.75 -2.48 -3.57
N HIS A 210 8.90 -2.88 -2.62
CA HIS A 210 7.46 -3.01 -2.85
C HIS A 210 6.80 -1.66 -3.13
N THR A 211 7.15 -0.62 -2.37
CA THR A 211 6.65 0.74 -2.61
C THR A 211 7.09 1.27 -3.98
N THR A 212 8.34 1.06 -4.38
CA THR A 212 8.83 1.50 -5.70
C THR A 212 8.10 0.80 -6.84
N PHE A 213 7.83 -0.49 -6.68
CA PHE A 213 7.03 -1.26 -7.64
C PHE A 213 5.61 -0.68 -7.77
N ASP A 214 4.90 -0.48 -6.65
CA ASP A 214 3.54 0.09 -6.67
C ASP A 214 3.51 1.52 -7.24
N ASP A 215 4.52 2.33 -6.95
CA ASP A 215 4.63 3.68 -7.47
C ASP A 215 4.88 3.72 -8.99
N LEU A 216 5.60 2.74 -9.54
CA LEU A 216 5.76 2.59 -10.99
C LEU A 216 4.46 2.15 -11.66
N LEU A 217 3.75 1.18 -11.07
CA LEU A 217 2.45 0.75 -11.58
C LEU A 217 1.43 1.89 -11.57
N ALA A 218 1.41 2.69 -10.50
CA ALA A 218 0.53 3.86 -10.39
C ALA A 218 0.84 4.96 -11.43
N LYS A 219 2.06 4.98 -11.97
CA LYS A 219 2.47 5.89 -13.06
C LYS A 219 2.21 5.32 -14.46
N GLY A 220 1.72 4.08 -14.55
CA GLY A 220 1.47 3.41 -15.83
C GLY A 220 2.67 2.65 -16.40
N THR A 221 3.71 2.39 -15.59
CA THR A 221 4.88 1.64 -16.05
C THR A 221 4.64 0.14 -15.95
N VAL A 222 4.50 -0.53 -17.09
CA VAL A 222 4.31 -1.99 -17.16
C VAL A 222 5.66 -2.71 -16.98
N LEU A 223 5.73 -3.67 -16.07
CA LEU A 223 6.93 -4.44 -15.73
C LEU A 223 6.80 -5.89 -16.23
N THR A 224 7.02 -6.11 -17.53
CA THR A 224 6.78 -7.40 -18.21
C THR A 224 7.92 -8.42 -18.10
N SER A 225 9.08 -8.05 -17.53
CA SER A 225 10.25 -8.92 -17.47
C SER A 225 11.03 -8.77 -16.16
N ASP A 226 11.80 -9.81 -15.82
CA ASP A 226 12.73 -9.79 -14.69
C ASP A 226 13.72 -8.64 -14.80
N GLN A 227 14.24 -8.39 -16.01
CA GLN A 227 15.16 -7.28 -16.28
C GLN A 227 14.52 -5.93 -15.93
N ALA A 228 13.26 -5.71 -16.32
CA ALA A 228 12.56 -4.47 -16.02
C ALA A 228 12.40 -4.25 -14.51
N ILE A 229 12.10 -5.31 -13.74
CA ILE A 229 12.02 -5.23 -12.27
C ILE A 229 13.41 -4.94 -11.69
N GLN A 230 14.46 -5.62 -12.15
CA GLN A 230 15.81 -5.39 -11.66
C GLN A 230 16.27 -3.94 -11.88
N GLU A 231 16.11 -3.42 -13.10
CA GLU A 231 16.60 -2.10 -13.48
C GLU A 231 15.78 -0.95 -12.90
N GLN A 232 14.45 -1.09 -12.86
CA GLN A 232 13.55 0.01 -12.47
C GLN A 232 13.15 -0.04 -11.00
N VAL A 233 13.23 -1.20 -10.35
CA VAL A 233 12.85 -1.37 -8.94
C VAL A 233 14.08 -1.63 -8.07
N LEU A 234 14.82 -2.71 -8.35
CA LEU A 234 15.85 -3.17 -7.42
C LEU A 234 17.08 -2.25 -7.42
N ALA A 235 17.68 -2.03 -8.58
CA ALA A 235 18.89 -1.23 -8.73
C ALA A 235 18.77 0.19 -8.13
N PRO A 236 17.72 1.00 -8.41
CA PRO A 236 17.63 2.35 -7.86
C PRO A 236 17.43 2.35 -6.34
N VAL A 237 16.68 1.39 -5.81
CA VAL A 237 16.46 1.27 -4.36
C VAL A 237 17.75 0.84 -3.65
N LEU A 238 18.46 -0.16 -4.18
CA LEU A 238 19.75 -0.60 -3.65
C LEU A 238 20.76 0.54 -3.61
N LYS A 239 20.92 1.27 -4.73
CA LYS A 239 21.80 2.45 -4.80
C LYS A 239 21.48 3.50 -3.74
N ARG A 240 20.19 3.75 -3.48
CA ARG A 240 19.74 4.69 -2.44
C ARG A 240 20.12 4.19 -1.04
N PHE A 241 20.00 2.88 -0.78
CA PHE A 241 20.32 2.30 0.53
C PHE A 241 21.82 2.18 0.75
N GLU A 242 22.62 1.86 -0.26
CA GLU A 242 24.08 1.94 -0.20
C GLU A 242 24.53 3.34 0.24
N ALA A 243 24.01 4.38 -0.40
CA ALA A 243 24.30 5.76 -0.01
C ALA A 243 23.85 6.06 1.44
N LYS A 244 22.68 5.57 1.85
CA LYS A 244 22.16 5.74 3.24
C LYS A 244 23.06 5.07 4.29
N ILE A 245 23.64 3.91 3.96
CA ILE A 245 24.57 3.19 4.83
C ILE A 245 25.91 3.93 4.90
N VAL A 246 26.46 4.38 3.77
CA VAL A 246 27.72 5.13 3.72
C VAL A 246 27.65 6.42 4.53
N VAL A 247 26.54 7.18 4.42
CA VAL A 247 26.35 8.40 5.22
C VAL A 247 26.33 8.09 6.72
N LYS A 248 25.62 7.03 7.14
CA LYS A 248 25.61 6.62 8.55
C LYS A 248 27.00 6.25 9.07
N VAL A 249 27.83 5.63 8.24
CA VAL A 249 29.23 5.29 8.57
C VAL A 249 30.10 6.55 8.64
N GLY A 250 29.96 7.48 7.68
CA GLY A 250 30.76 8.71 7.65
C GLY A 250 30.45 9.72 8.77
N ASP A 251 29.20 9.79 9.24
CA ASP A 251 28.80 10.68 10.35
C ASP A 251 29.45 10.29 11.69
N ASP A 252 29.91 9.03 11.85
CA ASP A 252 30.58 8.55 13.06
C ASP A 252 32.12 8.68 12.96
N ASP A 253 32.70 8.55 11.76
CA ASP A 253 34.16 8.70 11.56
C ASP A 253 34.63 10.13 11.88
N GLU A 254 33.82 11.17 11.57
CA GLU A 254 34.14 12.56 11.95
C GLU A 254 34.08 12.81 13.47
N GLN A 255 33.32 12.00 14.23
CA GLN A 255 33.29 12.08 15.70
C GLN A 255 34.42 11.28 16.36
N ALA A 256 34.97 10.27 15.68
CA ALA A 256 36.08 9.47 16.17
C ALA A 256 37.46 10.16 16.00
N GLU A 257 37.61 11.07 15.03
CA GLU A 257 38.86 11.82 14.79
C GLU A 257 39.04 13.09 15.65
N SER A 258 38.09 13.40 16.55
CA SER A 258 38.13 14.58 17.42
C SER A 258 38.54 14.31 18.89
N LEU A 259 39.22 13.19 19.18
CA LEU A 259 39.72 12.86 20.53
C LEU A 259 41.25 12.88 20.64
#